data_AF-A0A3R9E6Y4-F1
#
_entry.id   AF-A0A3R9E6Y4-F1
#
_cell.length_a   1.000
_cell.length_b   1.000
_cell.length_c   1.000
_cell.angle_alpha   90.00
_cell.angle_beta   90.00
_cell.angle_gamma   90.00
#
_symmetry.space_group_name_H-M   'P 1'
#
loop_
_entity.id
_entity.type
_entity.pdbx_description
1 polymer ?
#
loop_
_entity_poly.entity_id
_entity_poly.type
_entity_poly.pdbx_seq_one_letter_code
_entity_poly.pdbx_strand_id
1 'polypeptide(L)'
;MTKEETFKLLALIESMYPNVTVKNETVLHWMAYCGFLDHSLVINNLLRHARSKPYPPSFDEITGLQESNAAVSGLFWQNEYSIRANHR
;
A
#
# COMPACT_ATOMS: atom_id res chain seq x y z
N MET A 1 9.19 10.16 4.75
CA MET A 1 9.92 8.92 4.41
C MET A 1 10.90 9.20 3.28
N THR A 2 12.02 8.48 3.25
CA THR A 2 12.93 8.49 2.09
C THR A 2 12.38 7.60 0.97
N LYS A 3 12.87 7.78 -0.26
CA LYS A 3 12.54 6.89 -1.40
C LYS A 3 12.95 5.45 -1.11
N GLU A 4 14.08 5.25 -0.44
CA GLU A 4 14.57 3.92 -0.07
C GLU A 4 13.65 3.23 0.95
N GLU A 5 13.23 3.94 2.00
CA GLU A 5 12.24 3.45 2.97
C GLU A 5 10.93 3.07 2.28
N THR A 6 10.51 3.88 1.31
CA THR A 6 9.29 3.64 0.54
C THR A 6 9.40 2.39 -0.32
N PHE A 7 10.52 2.18 -1.01
CA PHE A 7 10.76 0.95 -1.77
C PHE A 7 10.76 -0.29 -0.86
N LYS A 8 11.42 -0.21 0.31
CA LYS A 8 11.42 -1.31 1.29
C LYS A 8 10.02 -1.62 1.81
N LEU A 9 9.20 -0.59 2.05
CA LEU A 9 7.81 -0.75 2.46
C LEU A 9 6.98 -1.46 1.38
N LEU A 10 7.08 -1.03 0.12
CA LEU A 10 6.33 -1.66 -0.97
C LEU A 10 6.74 -3.13 -1.16
N ALA A 11 8.04 -3.42 -1.08
CA ALA A 11 8.55 -4.79 -1.11
C ALA A 11 8.05 -5.63 0.09
N LEU A 12 7.98 -5.02 1.28
CA LEU A 12 7.42 -5.67 2.46
C LEU A 12 5.95 -6.01 2.25
N ILE A 13 5.15 -5.11 1.70
CA ILE A 13 3.74 -5.37 1.39
C ILE A 13 3.60 -6.55 0.42
N GLU A 14 4.34 -6.58 -0.68
CA GLU A 14 4.30 -7.72 -1.61
C GLU A 14 4.73 -9.04 -0.97
N SER A 15 5.69 -9.00 -0.03
CA SER A 15 6.11 -10.19 0.71
C SER A 15 5.01 -10.74 1.63
N MET A 16 4.18 -9.85 2.19
CA MET A 16 3.05 -10.21 3.05
C MET A 16 1.85 -10.69 2.24
N TYR A 17 1.67 -10.19 1.01
CA TYR A 17 0.57 -10.52 0.11
C TYR A 17 1.10 -11.08 -1.22
N PRO A 18 1.56 -12.35 -1.24
CA PRO A 18 2.32 -12.91 -2.36
C PRO A 18 1.52 -13.07 -3.67
N ASN A 19 0.20 -12.97 -3.62
CA ASN A 19 -0.68 -13.08 -4.79
C ASN A 19 -0.81 -11.77 -5.57
N VAL A 20 -0.19 -10.69 -5.11
CA VAL A 20 -0.28 -9.38 -5.74
C VAL A 20 1.09 -8.80 -6.05
N THR A 21 1.12 -7.88 -7.01
CA THR A 21 2.26 -7.02 -7.32
C THR A 21 1.77 -5.57 -7.36
N VAL A 22 2.52 -4.64 -6.78
CA VAL A 22 2.26 -3.20 -6.84
C VAL A 22 2.41 -2.75 -8.30
N LYS A 23 1.45 -1.98 -8.81
CA LYS A 23 1.54 -1.41 -10.17
C LYS A 23 2.61 -0.33 -10.24
N ASN A 24 3.23 -0.17 -11.40
CA ASN A 24 4.23 0.88 -11.62
C ASN A 24 3.70 2.29 -11.31
N GLU A 25 2.44 2.58 -11.68
CA GLU A 25 1.78 3.86 -11.38
C GLU A 25 1.66 4.10 -9.87
N THR A 26 1.35 3.05 -9.10
CA THR A 26 1.31 3.10 -7.65
C THR A 26 2.69 3.34 -7.07
N VAL A 27 3.74 2.68 -7.57
CA VAL A 27 5.12 2.97 -7.14
C VAL A 27 5.46 4.45 -7.36
N LEU A 28 5.13 5.01 -8.54
CA LEU A 28 5.37 6.42 -8.84
C LEU A 28 4.57 7.35 -7.92
N HIS A 29 3.31 7.02 -7.64
CA HIS A 29 2.46 7.75 -6.71
C HIS A 29 3.09 7.79 -5.30
N TRP A 30 3.51 6.63 -4.78
CA TRP A 30 4.22 6.54 -3.51
C TRP A 30 5.51 7.39 -3.49
N MET A 31 6.30 7.37 -4.55
CA MET A 31 7.53 8.16 -4.65
C MET A 31 7.27 9.67 -4.73
N ALA A 32 6.13 10.10 -5.27
CA ALA A 32 5.75 11.50 -5.33
C ALA A 32 5.39 12.06 -3.94
N TYR A 33 4.76 11.23 -3.10
CA TYR A 33 4.27 11.65 -1.78
C TYR A 33 5.16 11.23 -0.61
N CYS A 34 6.18 10.37 -0.82
CA CYS A 34 6.95 9.79 0.28
C CYS A 34 7.58 10.82 1.23
N GLY A 35 7.95 12.00 0.74
CA GLY A 35 8.51 13.09 1.54
C GLY A 35 7.55 13.61 2.62
N PHE A 36 6.24 13.49 2.40
CA PHE A 36 5.19 13.94 3.33
C PHE A 36 4.75 12.86 4.32
N LEU A 37 5.18 11.61 4.12
CA LEU A 37 4.75 10.47 4.93
C LEU A 37 5.60 10.32 6.19
N ASP A 38 4.94 10.03 7.32
CA ASP A 38 5.60 9.59 8.54
C ASP A 38 5.81 8.06 8.50
N HIS A 39 7.08 7.64 8.54
CA HIS A 39 7.45 6.23 8.45
C HIS A 39 6.81 5.38 9.56
N SER A 40 6.85 5.87 10.81
CA SER A 40 6.37 5.13 11.97
C SER A 40 4.85 4.99 11.94
N LEU A 41 4.14 6.03 11.51
CA LEU A 41 2.69 6.00 11.31
C LEU A 41 2.31 4.97 10.25
N VAL A 42 2.96 5.02 9.08
CA VAL A 42 2.66 4.12 7.96
C VAL A 42 2.89 2.65 8.33
N ILE A 43 4.01 2.34 9.00
CA ILE A 43 4.30 0.98 9.47
C ILE A 43 3.27 0.51 10.51
N ASN A 44 2.92 1.35 11.48
CA ASN A 44 1.91 0.98 12.48
C ASN A 44 0.54 0.70 11.84
N ASN A 45 0.13 1.52 10.86
CA ASN A 45 -1.11 1.30 10.14
C ASN A 45 -1.06 0.02 9.29
N LEU A 46 0.05 -0.25 8.61
CA LEU A 46 0.27 -1.50 7.88
C LEU A 46 0.12 -2.73 8.78
N LEU A 47 0.79 -2.73 9.94
CA LEU A 47 0.71 -3.83 10.90
C LEU A 47 -0.71 -4.02 11.45
N ARG A 48 -1.42 -2.93 11.74
CA ARG A 48 -2.82 -2.97 12.16
C ARG A 48 -3.73 -3.55 11.08
N HIS A 49 -3.56 -3.09 9.83
CA HIS A 49 -4.31 -3.59 8.67
C HIS A 49 -4.09 -5.08 8.47
N ALA A 50 -2.83 -5.52 8.41
CA ALA A 50 -2.46 -6.90 8.16
C ALA A 50 -2.96 -7.90 9.22
N ARG A 51 -3.16 -7.46 10.47
CA ARG A 51 -3.75 -8.30 11.53
C ARG A 51 -5.25 -8.53 11.36
N SER A 52 -5.94 -7.67 10.60
CA SER A 52 -7.41 -7.64 10.54
C SER A 52 -7.97 -7.97 9.16
N LYS A 53 -7.21 -7.76 8.09
CA LYS A 53 -7.68 -7.82 6.71
C LYS A 53 -6.83 -8.80 5.88
N PRO A 54 -7.44 -9.71 5.10
CA PRO A 54 -6.73 -10.69 4.28
C PRO A 54 -6.30 -10.15 2.90
N TYR A 55 -6.31 -8.83 2.70
CA TYR A 55 -6.02 -8.16 1.44
C TYR A 55 -4.99 -7.04 1.64
N PRO A 56 -4.19 -6.70 0.62
CA PRO A 56 -3.18 -5.66 0.74
C PRO A 56 -3.82 -4.29 1.05
N PRO A 57 -3.15 -3.43 1.84
CA PRO A 57 -3.66 -2.09 2.10
C PRO A 57 -3.55 -1.21 0.86
N SER A 58 -4.51 -0.29 0.69
CA SER A 58 -4.36 0.85 -0.22
C SER A 58 -3.46 1.93 0.37
N PHE A 59 -2.98 2.85 -0.46
CA PHE A 59 -2.19 4.02 -0.05
C PHE A 59 -2.90 4.80 1.06
N ASP A 60 -4.16 5.16 0.85
CA ASP A 60 -4.93 5.96 1.82
C ASP A 60 -5.13 5.24 3.16
N GLU A 61 -5.31 3.91 3.14
CA GLU A 61 -5.55 3.10 4.34
C GLU A 61 -4.39 3.14 5.32
N ILE A 62 -3.15 3.31 4.83
CA ILE A 62 -1.96 3.28 5.68
C ILE A 62 -1.23 4.61 5.79
N THR A 63 -1.42 5.54 4.86
CA THR A 63 -0.82 6.88 4.93
C THR A 63 -1.65 7.87 5.75
N GLY A 64 -2.96 7.64 5.90
CA GLY A 64 -3.84 8.58 6.58
C GLY A 64 -4.06 9.89 5.80
N LEU A 65 -3.55 9.97 4.56
CA LEU A 65 -3.86 11.03 3.61
C LEU A 65 -5.23 10.71 3.01
N GLN A 66 -6.30 11.10 3.70
CA GLN A 66 -7.64 10.90 3.19
C GLN A 66 -7.93 11.98 2.13
N GLU A 67 -7.92 11.62 0.84
CA GLU A 67 -8.56 12.49 -0.16
C GLU A 67 -10.07 12.54 0.14
N SER A 68 -10.62 13.75 0.18
CA SER A 68 -11.86 14.18 0.86
C SER A 68 -13.18 13.51 0.45
N ASN A 69 -13.19 12.40 -0.29
CA ASN A 69 -14.41 11.79 -0.87
C ASN A 69 -14.53 10.26 -0.66
N ALA A 70 -14.00 9.71 0.44
CA ALA A 70 -14.00 8.26 0.69
C ALA A 70 -15.34 7.71 1.22
N ALA A 71 -16.40 7.76 0.40
CA ALA A 71 -17.55 6.86 0.52
C ALA A 71 -17.40 5.75 -0.51
N VAL A 72 -16.69 4.66 -0.15
CA VAL A 72 -16.84 3.23 -0.56
C VAL A 72 -15.60 2.49 -0.05
N SER A 73 -15.60 2.07 1.21
CA SER A 73 -14.52 1.27 1.79
C SER A 73 -14.61 -0.18 1.30
N GLY A 74 -13.61 -0.65 0.54
CA GLY A 74 -13.43 -2.10 0.35
C GLY A 74 -12.57 -2.56 -0.84
N LEU A 75 -12.44 -1.76 -1.91
CA LEU A 75 -11.84 -2.24 -3.17
C LEU A 75 -10.73 -1.35 -3.76
N PHE A 76 -10.33 -0.26 -3.10
CA PHE A 76 -9.33 0.67 -3.66
C PHE A 76 -7.98 0.00 -3.93
N TRP A 77 -7.60 -1.00 -3.15
CA TRP A 77 -6.37 -1.75 -3.40
C TRP A 77 -6.37 -2.41 -4.80
N GLN A 78 -7.52 -2.76 -5.39
CA GLN A 78 -7.54 -3.34 -6.75
C GLN A 78 -7.05 -2.36 -7.83
N ASN A 79 -7.14 -1.05 -7.55
CA ASN A 79 -6.60 -0.03 -8.43
C ASN A 79 -5.07 0.06 -8.30
N GLU A 80 -4.52 -0.31 -7.16
CA GLU A 80 -3.09 -0.19 -6.84
C GLU A 80 -2.26 -1.44 -7.12
N TYR A 81 -2.89 -2.61 -7.06
CA TYR A 81 -2.20 -3.88 -7.22
C TYR A 81 -2.73 -4.67 -8.43
N SER A 82 -1.84 -5.42 -9.06
CA SER A 82 -2.16 -6.44 -10.05
C SER A 82 -2.14 -7.82 -9.40
N ILE A 83 -3.09 -8.68 -9.76
CA ILE A 83 -3.09 -10.07 -9.30
C ILE A 83 -2.02 -10.83 -10.08
N ARG A 84 -1.11 -11.51 -9.39
CA ARG A 84 -0.16 -12.43 -10.02
C ARG A 84 -0.95 -13.60 -10.58
N ALA A 85 -0.88 -13.80 -11.89
CA ALA A 85 -1.38 -15.03 -12.50
C ALA A 85 -0.51 -16.18 -12.00
N ASN A 86 -1.00 -16.93 -11.01
CA ASN A 86 -0.32 -18.16 -10.59
C ASN A 86 -0.42 -19.15 -11.76
N HIS A 87 0.64 -19.27 -12.55
CA HIS A 87 0.85 -20.45 -13.40
C HIS A 87 1.20 -21.60 -12.46
N ARG A 88 0.16 -22.30 -11.99
CA ARG A 88 0.29 -23.63 -11.40
C ARG A 88 0.49 -24.66 -12.50
#